data_AF-A0AAN6IJ41-F1
#
_entry.id   AF-A0AAN6IJ41-F1
#
_cell.length_a   1.000
_cell.length_b   1.000
_cell.length_c   1.000
_cell.angle_alpha   90.00
_cell.angle_beta   90.00
_cell.angle_gamma   90.00
#
_symmetry.space_group_name_H-M   'P 1'
#
loop_
_entity.id
_entity.type
_entity.pdbx_description
1 polymer ?
#
loop_
_entity_poly.entity_id
_entity_poly.type
_entity_poly.pdbx_seq_one_letter_code
_entity_poly.pdbx_strand_id
1 'polypeptide(L)'
;LIGRVSKEQLTDKIIARLLDTDASTEELQTQIAGAVFPFVLQFAGTQDVTKALATRVKKSAASAGWLAAIGKYANASSPGKYNKQAAAALGSALASQWEKLSNTKTGAWAAQLQRSASVPARTAAVAVGVQAVVKLAAGKNTARCVSAAKSVIDAALDIVSSLGSAHVSDDVAQTTADSAQWDQLLSGLAQDSRDIACARVAVGSISAVLGLLPAVATLQPGQWFTAVQGDAELAYCDLVRTMFVSTVARSGETSSVDGVLTGRLLHECVGSDWAQFLAATWLADVGPVVRAQSLLALRALIPQQPSALDLQTVLPAVVAMLGDDDERVRSAAAACVKQLKQAYPHSPAKDAEQDIYMYDAFYGATSDRLQYLPLQTVVRLVAQLAMHADSMAADADVAASELGAIVSRGTGSLGGKPTKLSSQARDSVVAFLLSHVVAAD
;
A
#
# COMPACT_ATOMS: atom_id res chain seq x y z
N LEU A 1 55.24 -19.13 -27.70
CA LEU A 1 54.49 -20.02 -26.77
C LEU A 1 52.96 -19.85 -26.83
N ILE A 2 52.41 -18.75 -27.36
CA ILE A 2 50.95 -18.48 -27.42
C ILE A 2 50.32 -19.00 -28.73
N GLY A 3 50.68 -20.22 -29.15
CA GLY A 3 50.19 -20.79 -30.43
C GLY A 3 49.88 -22.28 -30.41
N ARG A 4 49.92 -22.95 -29.25
CA ARG A 4 49.77 -24.41 -29.15
C ARG A 4 48.87 -24.90 -28.01
N VAL A 5 48.11 -24.02 -27.36
CA VAL A 5 47.16 -24.43 -26.32
C VAL A 5 45.77 -24.22 -26.87
N SER A 6 44.97 -25.29 -26.96
CA SER A 6 43.58 -25.17 -27.40
C SER A 6 42.80 -24.31 -26.39
N LYS A 7 41.75 -23.64 -26.87
CA LYS A 7 40.91 -22.75 -26.05
C LYS A 7 40.36 -23.45 -24.80
N GLU A 8 40.02 -24.74 -24.92
CA GLU A 8 39.60 -25.59 -23.80
C GLU A 8 40.74 -25.83 -22.80
N GLN A 9 41.94 -26.16 -23.26
CA GLN A 9 43.09 -26.37 -22.37
C GLN A 9 43.54 -25.13 -21.61
N LEU A 10 43.35 -23.93 -22.19
CA LEU A 10 43.62 -22.67 -21.49
C LEU A 10 42.55 -22.40 -20.42
N THR A 11 41.29 -22.70 -20.74
CA THR A 11 40.15 -22.54 -19.83
C THR A 11 40.27 -23.50 -18.65
N ASP A 12 40.58 -24.77 -18.90
CA ASP A 12 40.77 -25.78 -17.86
C ASP A 12 41.97 -25.48 -16.95
N LYS A 13 43.06 -24.95 -17.50
CA LYS A 13 44.23 -24.53 -16.71
C LYS A 13 43.96 -23.30 -15.84
N ILE A 14 43.13 -22.37 -16.31
CA ILE A 14 42.71 -21.20 -15.53
C ILE A 14 41.76 -21.65 -14.41
N ILE A 15 40.81 -22.54 -14.72
CA ILE A 15 39.89 -23.12 -13.74
C ILE A 15 40.66 -23.92 -12.68
N ALA A 16 41.60 -24.78 -13.07
CA ALA A 16 42.43 -25.54 -12.15
C ALA A 16 43.25 -24.62 -11.23
N ARG A 17 43.86 -23.55 -11.75
CA ARG A 17 44.59 -22.56 -10.92
C ARG A 17 43.69 -21.80 -9.95
N LEU A 18 42.46 -21.47 -10.35
CA LEU A 18 41.47 -20.79 -9.50
C LEU A 18 40.90 -21.70 -8.41
N LEU A 19 40.96 -23.03 -8.61
CA LEU A 19 40.54 -24.04 -7.63
C LEU A 19 41.65 -24.38 -6.64
N ASP A 20 42.93 -24.23 -7.02
CA ASP A 20 44.10 -24.55 -6.18
C ASP A 20 44.60 -23.36 -5.32
N THR A 21 44.06 -22.15 -5.53
CA THR A 21 44.51 -20.96 -4.78
C THR A 21 43.74 -20.84 -3.46
N ASP A 22 44.37 -21.20 -2.35
CA ASP A 22 43.85 -20.98 -0.99
C ASP A 22 44.02 -19.48 -0.63
N ALA A 23 43.05 -18.67 -1.06
CA ALA A 23 43.12 -17.21 -0.98
C ALA A 23 42.44 -16.67 0.28
N SER A 24 43.23 -16.49 1.34
CA SER A 24 42.80 -15.96 2.65
C SER A 24 42.70 -14.43 2.73
N THR A 25 42.81 -13.68 1.62
CA THR A 25 42.74 -12.21 1.64
C THR A 25 41.70 -11.66 0.66
N GLU A 26 40.76 -10.88 1.21
CA GLU A 26 39.57 -10.27 0.58
C GLU A 26 39.90 -9.42 -0.67
N GLU A 27 41.10 -8.84 -0.71
CA GLU A 27 41.59 -8.01 -1.81
C GLU A 27 41.87 -8.83 -3.09
N LEU A 28 42.39 -10.06 -2.94
CA LEU A 28 42.66 -10.96 -4.05
C LEU A 28 41.36 -11.51 -4.65
N GLN A 29 40.36 -11.79 -3.81
CA GLN A 29 39.02 -12.20 -4.23
C GLN A 29 38.33 -11.08 -5.04
N THR A 30 38.53 -9.82 -4.63
CA THR A 30 37.97 -8.64 -5.29
C THR A 30 38.63 -8.39 -6.65
N GLN A 31 39.94 -8.57 -6.78
CA GLN A 31 40.67 -8.44 -8.04
C GLN A 31 40.34 -9.57 -9.03
N ILE A 32 40.26 -10.82 -8.55
CA ILE A 32 39.86 -11.97 -9.38
C ILE A 32 38.42 -11.82 -9.86
N ALA A 33 37.49 -11.39 -9.00
CA ALA A 33 36.10 -11.12 -9.40
C ALA A 33 35.97 -9.93 -10.36
N GLY A 34 36.87 -8.94 -10.28
CA GLY A 34 36.89 -7.78 -11.18
C GLY A 34 37.40 -8.09 -12.59
N ALA A 35 38.45 -8.91 -12.71
CA ALA A 35 39.12 -9.16 -13.99
C ALA A 35 38.62 -10.42 -14.72
N VAL A 36 38.29 -11.47 -13.98
CA VAL A 36 38.01 -12.81 -14.56
C VAL A 36 36.53 -12.98 -14.89
N PHE A 37 35.64 -12.37 -14.10
CA PHE A 37 34.19 -12.54 -14.24
C PHE A 37 33.63 -11.99 -15.58
N PRO A 38 34.08 -10.81 -16.08
CA PRO A 38 33.66 -10.32 -17.40
C PRO A 38 34.19 -11.21 -18.54
N PHE A 39 35.40 -11.77 -18.39
CA PHE A 39 36.03 -12.62 -19.39
C PHE A 39 35.36 -14.00 -19.50
N VAL A 40 34.94 -14.58 -18.38
CA VAL A 40 34.23 -15.88 -18.33
C VAL A 40 32.81 -15.77 -18.89
N LEU A 41 32.10 -14.67 -18.62
CA LEU A 41 30.75 -14.42 -19.16
C LEU A 41 30.74 -14.19 -20.68
N GLN A 42 31.86 -13.72 -21.26
CA GLN A 42 31.96 -13.46 -22.69
C GLN A 42 32.26 -14.72 -23.51
N PHE A 43 32.77 -15.81 -22.91
CA PHE A 43 33.33 -16.94 -23.67
C PHE A 43 32.94 -18.37 -23.23
N ALA A 44 32.22 -18.56 -22.12
CA ALA A 44 31.81 -19.90 -21.66
C ALA A 44 30.30 -20.14 -21.84
N GLY A 45 29.94 -21.31 -22.40
CA GLY A 45 28.58 -21.85 -22.39
C GLY A 45 28.04 -21.97 -20.96
N THR A 46 26.80 -21.54 -20.76
CA THR A 46 26.25 -21.03 -19.50
C THR A 46 25.90 -22.08 -18.43
N GLN A 47 26.03 -23.38 -18.67
CA GLN A 47 25.57 -24.39 -17.70
C GLN A 47 26.59 -24.66 -16.58
N ASP A 48 27.87 -24.79 -16.88
CA ASP A 48 28.87 -25.22 -15.89
C ASP A 48 29.29 -24.09 -14.94
N VAL A 49 29.33 -22.85 -15.44
CA VAL A 49 29.59 -21.65 -14.63
C VAL A 49 28.47 -21.44 -13.59
N THR A 50 27.22 -21.66 -13.99
CA THR A 50 26.06 -21.53 -13.10
C THR A 50 26.07 -22.59 -12.00
N LYS A 51 26.46 -23.83 -12.32
CA LYS A 51 26.62 -24.93 -11.36
C LYS A 51 27.77 -24.68 -10.37
N ALA A 52 28.90 -24.16 -10.85
CA ALA A 52 30.06 -23.84 -10.04
C ALA A 52 29.79 -22.66 -9.08
N LEU A 53 29.11 -21.61 -9.56
CA LEU A 53 28.64 -20.51 -8.72
C LEU A 53 27.68 -21.04 -7.64
N ALA A 54 26.63 -21.78 -8.01
CA ALA A 54 25.66 -22.33 -7.05
C ALA A 54 26.33 -23.20 -5.95
N THR A 55 27.41 -23.91 -6.28
CA THR A 55 28.17 -24.74 -5.33
C THR A 55 29.02 -23.91 -4.38
N ARG A 56 29.64 -22.82 -4.84
CA ARG A 56 30.46 -21.93 -4.00
C ARG A 56 29.60 -21.00 -3.12
N VAL A 57 28.44 -20.62 -3.63
CA VAL A 57 27.36 -19.90 -2.93
C VAL A 57 26.84 -20.67 -1.71
N LYS A 58 26.77 -22.00 -1.80
CA LYS A 58 26.43 -22.86 -0.65
C LYS A 58 27.48 -22.84 0.47
N LYS A 59 28.72 -22.41 0.19
CA LYS A 59 29.87 -22.50 1.11
C LYS A 59 30.33 -21.17 1.73
N SER A 60 29.90 -20.01 1.22
CA SER A 60 30.35 -18.69 1.71
C SER A 60 29.32 -18.03 2.62
N ALA A 61 29.75 -17.65 3.83
CA ALA A 61 28.95 -16.93 4.83
C ALA A 61 29.03 -15.39 4.71
N ALA A 62 29.71 -14.84 3.69
CA ALA A 62 29.96 -13.41 3.61
C ALA A 62 28.87 -12.68 2.78
N SER A 63 28.00 -11.93 3.47
CA SER A 63 26.90 -11.15 2.89
C SER A 63 27.35 -9.91 2.10
N ALA A 64 28.57 -9.40 2.31
CA ALA A 64 29.07 -8.19 1.68
C ALA A 64 29.46 -8.37 0.19
N GLY A 65 30.09 -9.50 -0.15
CA GLY A 65 30.52 -9.79 -1.54
C GLY A 65 29.36 -10.02 -2.52
N TRP A 66 28.20 -10.43 -2.01
CA TRP A 66 27.01 -10.71 -2.81
C TRP A 66 26.31 -9.47 -3.35
N LEU A 67 26.16 -8.43 -2.51
CA LEU A 67 25.55 -7.18 -2.93
C LEU A 67 26.41 -6.45 -3.97
N ALA A 68 27.73 -6.53 -3.83
CA ALA A 68 28.68 -6.04 -4.83
C ALA A 68 28.58 -6.82 -6.16
N ALA A 69 28.33 -8.13 -6.12
CA ALA A 69 28.16 -8.95 -7.33
C ALA A 69 26.82 -8.66 -8.05
N ILE A 70 25.73 -8.47 -7.31
CA ILE A 70 24.43 -8.06 -7.87
C ILE A 70 24.52 -6.66 -8.48
N GLY A 71 25.16 -5.72 -7.77
CA GLY A 71 25.39 -4.37 -8.28
C GLY A 71 26.28 -4.32 -9.53
N LYS A 72 27.35 -5.14 -9.58
CA LYS A 72 28.20 -5.28 -10.77
C LYS A 72 27.46 -5.95 -11.93
N TYR A 73 26.63 -6.97 -11.69
CA TYR A 73 25.84 -7.64 -12.73
C TYR A 73 24.78 -6.70 -13.32
N ALA A 74 24.07 -5.95 -12.48
CA ALA A 74 23.07 -4.96 -12.92
C ALA A 74 23.69 -3.76 -13.67
N ASN A 75 24.95 -3.41 -13.39
CA ASN A 75 25.66 -2.33 -14.06
C ASN A 75 26.44 -2.79 -15.32
N ALA A 76 26.79 -4.07 -15.44
CA ALA A 76 27.61 -4.59 -16.54
C ALA A 76 26.80 -5.04 -17.77
N SER A 77 25.48 -5.14 -17.69
CA SER A 77 24.64 -5.57 -18.81
C SER A 77 24.30 -4.42 -19.74
N SER A 78 24.91 -4.42 -20.93
CA SER A 78 24.41 -3.68 -22.09
C SER A 78 22.99 -4.15 -22.46
N PRO A 79 22.12 -3.25 -22.96
CA PRO A 79 20.74 -3.60 -23.29
C PRO A 79 20.75 -4.64 -24.42
N GLY A 80 20.28 -5.86 -24.13
CA GLY A 80 20.06 -6.87 -25.18
C GLY A 80 20.17 -8.35 -24.80
N LYS A 81 20.72 -8.74 -23.63
CA LYS A 81 20.82 -10.18 -23.27
C LYS A 81 20.56 -10.47 -21.79
N TYR A 82 19.31 -10.33 -21.37
CA TYR A 82 18.86 -10.91 -20.10
C TYR A 82 18.68 -12.43 -20.26
N ASN A 83 19.54 -13.24 -19.64
CA ASN A 83 19.37 -14.69 -19.60
C ASN A 83 18.34 -15.08 -18.51
N LYS A 84 17.15 -15.51 -18.95
CA LYS A 84 16.03 -15.96 -18.10
C LYS A 84 16.45 -17.00 -17.05
N GLN A 85 17.36 -17.91 -17.40
CA GLN A 85 17.85 -18.95 -16.46
C GLN A 85 18.74 -18.37 -15.35
N ALA A 86 19.54 -17.34 -15.64
CA ALA A 86 20.41 -16.71 -14.65
C ALA A 86 19.60 -15.90 -13.62
N ALA A 87 18.55 -15.20 -14.07
CA ALA A 87 17.64 -14.49 -13.18
C ALA A 87 16.88 -15.45 -12.23
N ALA A 88 16.38 -16.58 -12.76
CA ALA A 88 15.70 -17.60 -11.96
C ALA A 88 16.64 -18.27 -10.93
N ALA A 89 17.87 -18.61 -11.33
CA ALA A 89 18.87 -19.17 -10.43
C ALA A 89 19.29 -18.20 -9.32
N LEU A 90 19.44 -16.91 -9.64
CA LEU A 90 19.73 -15.85 -8.67
C LEU A 90 18.56 -15.67 -7.69
N GLY A 91 17.32 -15.64 -8.17
CA GLY A 91 16.12 -15.56 -7.34
C GLY A 91 16.02 -16.72 -6.36
N SER A 92 16.26 -17.96 -6.81
CA SER A 92 16.26 -19.16 -5.97
C SER A 92 17.37 -19.12 -4.90
N ALA A 93 18.59 -18.71 -5.27
CA ALA A 93 19.70 -18.58 -4.33
C ALA A 93 19.44 -17.49 -3.28
N LEU A 94 18.87 -16.34 -3.69
CA LEU A 94 18.51 -15.25 -2.81
C LEU A 94 17.36 -15.63 -1.86
N ALA A 95 16.35 -16.38 -2.34
CA ALA A 95 15.27 -16.88 -1.50
C ALA A 95 15.75 -17.90 -0.45
N SER A 96 16.76 -18.73 -0.78
CA SER A 96 17.38 -19.67 0.17
C SER A 96 18.28 -18.97 1.19
N GLN A 97 19.04 -17.95 0.78
CA GLN A 97 19.81 -17.12 1.71
C GLN A 97 18.90 -16.27 2.60
N TRP A 98 17.81 -15.77 2.05
CA TRP A 98 16.79 -15.08 2.82
C TRP A 98 16.23 -15.95 3.93
N GLU A 99 15.92 -17.21 3.67
CA GLU A 99 15.42 -18.14 4.69
C GLU A 99 16.38 -18.31 5.88
N LYS A 100 17.68 -18.18 5.65
CA LYS A 100 18.70 -18.19 6.71
C LYS A 100 18.76 -16.84 7.45
N LEU A 101 18.60 -15.73 6.74
CA LEU A 101 18.65 -14.37 7.29
C LEU A 101 17.36 -13.96 8.01
N SER A 102 16.20 -14.41 7.54
CA SER A 102 14.88 -14.08 8.09
C SER A 102 14.65 -14.71 9.46
N ASN A 103 15.33 -15.82 9.74
CA ASN A 103 15.32 -16.46 11.05
C ASN A 103 16.08 -15.67 12.11
N THR A 104 16.90 -14.68 11.75
CA THR A 104 17.73 -13.93 12.72
C THR A 104 17.66 -12.41 12.62
N LYS A 105 17.47 -11.78 11.45
CA LYS A 105 17.53 -10.31 11.28
C LYS A 105 16.80 -9.76 10.04
N THR A 106 15.48 -9.95 9.92
CA THR A 106 14.68 -9.39 8.79
C THR A 106 14.86 -7.87 8.62
N GLY A 107 14.93 -7.09 9.71
CA GLY A 107 15.07 -5.63 9.64
C GLY A 107 16.44 -5.12 9.18
N ALA A 108 17.54 -5.84 9.49
CA ALA A 108 18.89 -5.37 9.17
C ALA A 108 19.17 -5.39 7.66
N TRP A 109 18.57 -6.33 6.94
CA TRP A 109 18.76 -6.47 5.49
C TRP A 109 18.02 -5.36 4.71
N ALA A 110 16.79 -5.04 5.09
CA ALA A 110 16.03 -3.95 4.47
C ALA A 110 16.78 -2.62 4.61
N ALA A 111 17.30 -2.34 5.81
CA ALA A 111 18.12 -1.15 6.07
C ALA A 111 19.42 -1.14 5.26
N GLN A 112 20.05 -2.29 5.03
CA GLN A 112 21.27 -2.39 4.23
C GLN A 112 21.01 -2.18 2.73
N LEU A 113 19.82 -2.54 2.25
CA LEU A 113 19.42 -2.35 0.85
C LEU A 113 18.94 -0.96 0.54
N GLN A 114 18.25 -0.30 1.46
CA GLN A 114 17.93 1.12 1.33
C GLN A 114 19.18 1.98 1.14
N ARG A 115 20.33 1.54 1.67
CA ARG A 115 21.63 2.20 1.48
C ARG A 115 22.29 1.95 0.12
N SER A 116 21.75 1.06 -0.72
CA SER A 116 22.28 0.85 -2.06
C SER A 116 21.97 2.06 -2.94
N ALA A 117 23.01 2.68 -3.51
CA ALA A 117 22.86 3.86 -4.36
C ALA A 117 22.18 3.58 -5.72
N SER A 118 22.12 2.32 -6.17
CA SER A 118 21.55 1.99 -7.49
C SER A 118 20.10 1.51 -7.40
N VAL A 119 19.22 2.16 -8.16
CA VAL A 119 17.78 1.80 -8.25
C VAL A 119 17.57 0.31 -8.59
N PRO A 120 18.25 -0.30 -9.58
CA PRO A 120 18.04 -1.71 -9.90
C PRO A 120 18.41 -2.67 -8.77
N ALA A 121 19.42 -2.35 -7.96
CA ALA A 121 19.78 -3.20 -6.83
C ALA A 121 18.69 -3.13 -5.75
N ARG A 122 18.09 -1.95 -5.51
CA ARG A 122 16.92 -1.80 -4.64
C ARG A 122 15.72 -2.55 -5.19
N THR A 123 15.47 -2.47 -6.50
CA THR A 123 14.39 -3.20 -7.18
C THR A 123 14.53 -4.72 -7.05
N ALA A 124 15.71 -5.27 -7.31
CA ALA A 124 15.97 -6.70 -7.18
C ALA A 124 15.77 -7.17 -5.73
N ALA A 125 16.19 -6.35 -4.78
CA ALA A 125 15.94 -6.59 -3.37
C ALA A 125 14.45 -6.61 -3.01
N VAL A 126 13.68 -5.64 -3.49
CA VAL A 126 12.22 -5.61 -3.28
C VAL A 126 11.58 -6.90 -3.79
N ALA A 127 11.95 -7.38 -4.99
CA ALA A 127 11.44 -8.64 -5.54
C ALA A 127 11.77 -9.87 -4.66
N VAL A 128 12.99 -9.96 -4.12
CA VAL A 128 13.36 -11.01 -3.16
C VAL A 128 12.56 -10.89 -1.86
N GLY A 129 12.34 -9.66 -1.40
CA GLY A 129 11.53 -9.37 -0.23
C GLY A 129 10.06 -9.77 -0.41
N VAL A 130 9.51 -9.72 -1.61
CA VAL A 130 8.16 -10.25 -1.86
C VAL A 130 8.12 -11.77 -1.66
N GLN A 131 9.09 -12.51 -2.21
CA GLN A 131 9.17 -13.97 -2.04
C GLN A 131 9.31 -14.37 -0.57
N ALA A 132 10.01 -13.55 0.19
CA ALA A 132 10.09 -13.65 1.64
C ALA A 132 8.73 -13.51 2.33
N VAL A 133 7.97 -12.47 1.97
CA VAL A 133 6.61 -12.23 2.50
C VAL A 133 5.70 -13.41 2.15
N VAL A 134 5.74 -13.90 0.91
CA VAL A 134 4.98 -15.09 0.48
C VAL A 134 5.26 -16.30 1.37
N LYS A 135 6.54 -16.60 1.63
CA LYS A 135 6.92 -17.71 2.52
C LYS A 135 6.47 -17.49 3.96
N LEU A 136 6.60 -16.27 4.48
CA LEU A 136 6.19 -15.94 5.86
C LEU A 136 4.67 -16.04 6.03
N ALA A 137 3.90 -15.61 5.02
CA ALA A 137 2.45 -15.75 4.98
C ALA A 137 2.03 -17.22 5.00
N ALA A 138 2.67 -18.07 4.18
CA ALA A 138 2.43 -19.52 4.19
C ALA A 138 2.75 -20.19 5.54
N GLY A 139 3.77 -19.66 6.24
CA GLY A 139 4.16 -20.12 7.58
C GLY A 139 3.30 -19.61 8.73
N LYS A 140 2.25 -18.81 8.47
CA LYS A 140 1.35 -18.21 9.48
C LYS A 140 2.07 -17.40 10.57
N ASN A 141 3.22 -16.80 10.25
CA ASN A 141 3.92 -15.93 11.19
C ASN A 141 3.53 -14.47 10.94
N THR A 142 2.34 -14.08 11.42
CA THR A 142 1.70 -12.79 11.14
C THR A 142 2.61 -11.60 11.43
N ALA A 143 3.15 -11.51 12.65
CA ALA A 143 3.99 -10.38 13.05
C ALA A 143 5.25 -10.21 12.16
N ARG A 144 5.95 -11.32 11.86
CA ARG A 144 7.12 -11.26 10.95
C ARG A 144 6.72 -10.95 9.52
N CYS A 145 5.60 -11.49 9.06
CA CYS A 145 5.09 -11.26 7.72
C CYS A 145 4.74 -9.78 7.52
N VAL A 146 4.01 -9.17 8.45
CA VAL A 146 3.65 -7.75 8.43
C VAL A 146 4.89 -6.85 8.48
N SER A 147 5.86 -7.16 9.36
CA SER A 147 7.13 -6.41 9.43
C SER A 147 7.94 -6.49 8.12
N ALA A 148 8.01 -7.68 7.51
CA ALA A 148 8.67 -7.87 6.23
C ALA A 148 7.92 -7.13 5.10
N ALA A 149 6.59 -7.22 5.06
CA ALA A 149 5.73 -6.54 4.11
C ALA A 149 5.97 -5.02 4.16
N LYS A 150 5.97 -4.44 5.36
CA LYS A 150 6.29 -3.02 5.58
C LYS A 150 7.61 -2.63 4.93
N SER A 151 8.66 -3.41 5.20
CA SER A 151 10.01 -3.12 4.68
C SER A 151 10.07 -3.17 3.15
N VAL A 152 9.38 -4.13 2.53
CA VAL A 152 9.30 -4.28 1.07
C VAL A 152 8.55 -3.12 0.44
N ILE A 153 7.42 -2.75 1.04
CA ILE A 153 6.57 -1.67 0.55
C ILE A 153 7.25 -0.32 0.68
N ASP A 154 7.88 -0.01 1.82
CA ASP A 154 8.61 1.25 2.01
C ASP A 154 9.71 1.41 0.94
N ALA A 155 10.46 0.33 0.68
CA ALA A 155 11.49 0.33 -0.36
C ALA A 155 10.92 0.43 -1.78
N ALA A 156 9.78 -0.22 -2.04
CA ALA A 156 9.11 -0.13 -3.34
C ALA A 156 8.56 1.28 -3.60
N LEU A 157 7.92 1.90 -2.60
CA LEU A 157 7.42 3.26 -2.68
C LEU A 157 8.55 4.27 -2.94
N ASP A 158 9.70 4.11 -2.27
CA ASP A 158 10.89 4.94 -2.50
C ASP A 158 11.42 4.79 -3.94
N ILE A 159 11.42 3.58 -4.50
CA ILE A 159 11.77 3.35 -5.91
C ILE A 159 10.79 4.10 -6.82
N VAL A 160 9.48 3.95 -6.63
CA VAL A 160 8.48 4.64 -7.46
C VAL A 160 8.65 6.16 -7.35
N SER A 161 8.90 6.70 -6.15
CA SER A 161 9.13 8.13 -5.94
C SER A 161 10.38 8.62 -6.70
N SER A 162 11.46 7.83 -6.69
CA SER A 162 12.72 8.19 -7.34
C SER A 162 12.66 8.19 -8.87
N LEU A 163 11.67 7.52 -9.46
CA LEU A 163 11.51 7.36 -10.90
C LEU A 163 10.61 8.43 -11.53
N GLY A 164 10.01 9.32 -10.72
CA GLY A 164 9.15 10.40 -11.19
C GLY A 164 7.88 9.90 -11.89
N SER A 165 7.38 10.65 -12.88
CA SER A 165 6.14 10.39 -13.61
C SER A 165 6.24 9.26 -14.64
N ALA A 166 7.04 8.23 -14.38
CA ALA A 166 7.14 7.08 -15.28
C ALA A 166 5.75 6.43 -15.41
N HIS A 167 5.18 6.48 -16.62
CA HIS A 167 3.89 5.86 -16.91
C HIS A 167 4.03 4.34 -16.81
N VAL A 168 3.54 3.76 -15.71
CA VAL A 168 3.35 2.32 -15.56
C VAL A 168 1.94 1.98 -16.05
N SER A 169 1.82 0.99 -16.94
CA SER A 169 0.51 0.52 -17.41
C SER A 169 -0.35 0.03 -16.23
N ASP A 170 -1.65 0.28 -16.28
CA ASP A 170 -2.62 -0.16 -15.28
C ASP A 170 -2.62 -1.70 -15.11
N ASP A 171 -2.25 -2.45 -16.16
CA ASP A 171 -2.13 -3.92 -16.12
C ASP A 171 -1.15 -4.40 -15.05
N VAL A 172 -0.08 -3.63 -14.81
CA VAL A 172 0.95 -3.96 -13.82
C VAL A 172 0.37 -3.85 -12.42
N ALA A 173 -0.47 -2.84 -12.18
CA ALA A 173 -1.08 -2.64 -10.89
C ALA A 173 -2.10 -3.74 -10.56
N GLN A 174 -2.61 -4.48 -11.56
CA GLN A 174 -3.46 -5.66 -11.37
C GLN A 174 -2.70 -6.98 -11.14
N THR A 175 -1.36 -6.96 -11.13
CA THR A 175 -0.55 -8.17 -10.86
C THR A 175 -0.86 -8.72 -9.47
N THR A 176 -1.23 -10.00 -9.37
CA THR A 176 -1.47 -10.72 -8.12
C THR A 176 -0.21 -11.48 -7.69
N ALA A 177 -0.25 -12.09 -6.50
CA ALA A 177 0.85 -12.92 -6.01
C ALA A 177 1.02 -14.26 -6.76
N ASP A 178 0.24 -14.53 -7.82
CA ASP A 178 0.40 -15.73 -8.63
C ASP A 178 1.78 -15.77 -9.31
N SER A 179 2.46 -16.91 -9.13
CA SER A 179 3.73 -17.25 -9.77
C SER A 179 3.76 -17.00 -11.28
N ALA A 180 2.65 -17.27 -12.00
CA ALA A 180 2.59 -17.09 -13.44
C ALA A 180 2.64 -15.60 -13.83
N GLN A 181 1.96 -14.75 -13.06
CA GLN A 181 1.94 -13.31 -13.28
C GLN A 181 3.27 -12.66 -12.88
N TRP A 182 3.94 -13.21 -11.85
CA TRP A 182 5.30 -12.83 -11.48
C TRP A 182 6.31 -13.11 -12.58
N ASP A 183 6.26 -14.30 -13.19
CA ASP A 183 7.13 -14.64 -14.33
C ASP A 183 6.88 -13.74 -15.54
N GLN A 184 5.60 -13.38 -15.79
CA GLN A 184 5.24 -12.42 -16.83
C GLN A 184 5.81 -11.04 -16.53
N LEU A 185 5.70 -10.56 -15.29
CA LEU A 185 6.24 -9.28 -14.85
C LEU A 185 7.76 -9.22 -15.04
N LEU A 186 8.47 -10.29 -14.64
CA LEU A 186 9.92 -10.42 -14.80
C LEU A 186 10.32 -10.51 -16.28
N SER A 187 9.50 -11.15 -17.12
CA SER A 187 9.78 -11.25 -18.56
C SER A 187 9.65 -9.90 -19.29
N GLY A 188 8.75 -9.02 -18.83
CA GLY A 188 8.60 -7.65 -19.33
C GLY A 188 9.83 -6.78 -19.08
N LEU A 189 10.64 -7.08 -18.05
CA LEU A 189 11.87 -6.34 -17.73
C LEU A 189 12.93 -6.41 -18.83
N ALA A 190 12.88 -7.44 -19.69
CA ALA A 190 13.81 -7.55 -20.80
C ALA A 190 13.47 -6.61 -21.96
N GLN A 191 12.23 -6.09 -22.00
CA GLN A 191 11.70 -5.25 -23.09
C GLN A 191 11.64 -3.77 -22.72
N ASP A 192 11.46 -3.47 -21.43
CA ASP A 192 11.31 -2.10 -20.94
C ASP A 192 12.64 -1.35 -20.80
N SER A 193 12.56 0.00 -20.77
CA SER A 193 13.67 0.80 -20.27
C SER A 193 13.96 0.45 -18.81
N ARG A 194 15.20 0.67 -18.37
CA ARG A 194 15.63 0.37 -17.00
C ARG A 194 14.70 0.96 -15.93
N ASP A 195 14.24 2.19 -16.16
CA ASP A 195 13.41 2.93 -15.21
C ASP A 195 11.98 2.39 -15.17
N ILE A 196 11.38 2.13 -16.35
CA ILE A 196 10.05 1.52 -16.46
C ILE A 196 10.06 0.12 -15.85
N ALA A 197 11.10 -0.68 -16.11
CA ALA A 197 11.28 -1.99 -15.51
C ALA A 197 11.33 -1.91 -13.98
N CYS A 198 12.06 -0.95 -13.42
CA CYS A 198 12.14 -0.76 -11.97
C CYS A 198 10.81 -0.34 -11.36
N ALA A 199 10.10 0.60 -11.99
CA ALA A 199 8.76 1.01 -11.56
C ALA A 199 7.77 -0.15 -11.62
N ARG A 200 7.81 -0.95 -12.71
CA ARG A 200 6.95 -2.12 -12.90
C ARG A 200 7.13 -3.15 -11.78
N VAL A 201 8.38 -3.48 -11.45
CA VAL A 201 8.66 -4.41 -10.33
C VAL A 201 8.23 -3.82 -9.01
N ALA A 202 8.49 -2.55 -8.74
CA ALA A 202 8.09 -1.92 -7.48
C ALA A 202 6.56 -1.94 -7.31
N VAL A 203 5.81 -1.51 -8.33
CA VAL A 203 4.34 -1.53 -8.32
C VAL A 203 3.81 -2.96 -8.18
N GLY A 204 4.31 -3.90 -9.00
CA GLY A 204 3.92 -5.32 -8.91
C GLY A 204 4.24 -5.95 -7.56
N SER A 205 5.32 -5.50 -6.90
CA SER A 205 5.70 -5.95 -5.57
C SER A 205 4.73 -5.47 -4.50
N ILE A 206 4.36 -4.18 -4.54
CA ILE A 206 3.33 -3.62 -3.64
C ILE A 206 2.02 -4.38 -3.85
N SER A 207 1.60 -4.51 -5.10
CA SER A 207 0.40 -5.22 -5.54
C SER A 207 0.33 -6.68 -5.07
N ALA A 208 1.43 -7.43 -5.14
CA ALA A 208 1.46 -8.80 -4.64
C ALA A 208 1.42 -8.88 -3.11
N VAL A 209 2.13 -7.97 -2.42
CA VAL A 209 2.12 -7.93 -0.96
C VAL A 209 0.73 -7.58 -0.44
N LEU A 210 0.05 -6.61 -1.05
CA LEU A 210 -1.34 -6.25 -0.74
C LEU A 210 -2.29 -7.46 -0.88
N GLY A 211 -2.12 -8.28 -1.91
CA GLY A 211 -2.95 -9.47 -2.10
C GLY A 211 -2.72 -10.59 -1.08
N LEU A 212 -1.60 -10.57 -0.34
CA LEU A 212 -1.26 -11.57 0.68
C LEU A 212 -1.71 -11.15 2.08
N LEU A 213 -1.71 -9.85 2.36
CA LEU A 213 -1.96 -9.27 3.67
C LEU A 213 -3.30 -9.72 4.32
N PRO A 214 -4.44 -9.80 3.60
CA PRO A 214 -5.72 -10.21 4.19
C PRO A 214 -5.74 -11.65 4.72
N ALA A 215 -4.92 -12.53 4.16
CA ALA A 215 -4.80 -13.91 4.62
C ALA A 215 -3.92 -14.04 5.89
N VAL A 216 -3.17 -12.99 6.21
CA VAL A 216 -2.15 -12.99 7.26
C VAL A 216 -2.68 -12.42 8.58
N ALA A 217 -3.57 -11.43 8.50
CA ALA A 217 -4.23 -10.84 9.67
C ALA A 217 -5.73 -10.68 9.38
N THR A 218 -6.56 -11.24 10.26
CA THR A 218 -8.00 -11.00 10.26
C THR A 218 -8.31 -9.91 11.29
N LEU A 219 -8.65 -8.71 10.83
CA LEU A 219 -9.13 -7.66 11.73
C LEU A 219 -10.55 -7.98 12.18
N GLN A 220 -10.84 -7.67 13.44
CA GLN A 220 -12.22 -7.61 13.91
C GLN A 220 -12.85 -6.29 13.44
N PRO A 221 -14.16 -6.26 13.18
CA PRO A 221 -14.89 -5.02 12.94
C PRO A 221 -14.61 -4.02 14.05
N GLY A 222 -14.46 -2.73 13.71
CA GLY A 222 -14.31 -1.70 14.74
C GLY A 222 -12.86 -1.34 15.13
N GLN A 223 -11.88 -2.06 14.61
CA GLN A 223 -10.48 -1.93 15.05
C GLN A 223 -9.75 -0.69 14.53
N TRP A 224 -10.35 0.10 13.64
CA TRP A 224 -9.69 1.29 13.09
C TRP A 224 -9.70 2.50 14.04
N PHE A 225 -10.71 2.60 14.93
CA PHE A 225 -10.82 3.64 15.97
C PHE A 225 -10.32 3.18 17.35
N THR A 226 -10.41 1.89 17.65
CA THR A 226 -10.07 1.36 18.97
C THR A 226 -8.62 0.95 19.08
N ALA A 227 -8.09 0.95 20.30
CA ALA A 227 -6.80 0.33 20.58
C ALA A 227 -6.87 -1.15 20.22
N VAL A 228 -6.11 -1.54 19.19
CA VAL A 228 -6.09 -2.91 18.70
C VAL A 228 -5.49 -3.84 19.77
N GLN A 229 -6.21 -4.90 20.11
CA GLN A 229 -5.73 -5.92 21.04
C GLN A 229 -4.85 -6.93 20.29
N GLY A 230 -3.53 -6.72 20.30
CA GLY A 230 -2.56 -7.65 19.73
C GLY A 230 -1.49 -6.95 18.89
N ASP A 231 -0.24 -7.38 19.08
CA ASP A 231 0.92 -6.78 18.39
C ASP A 231 0.85 -6.98 16.86
N ALA A 232 0.24 -8.08 16.40
CA ALA A 232 0.18 -8.44 14.99
C ALA A 232 -0.88 -7.62 14.24
N GLU A 233 -2.08 -7.50 14.81
CA GLU A 233 -3.19 -6.71 14.29
C GLU A 233 -2.84 -5.21 14.33
N LEU A 234 -2.21 -4.75 15.43
CA LEU A 234 -1.72 -3.37 15.51
C LEU A 234 -0.69 -3.07 14.41
N ALA A 235 0.30 -3.96 14.24
CA ALA A 235 1.29 -3.82 13.18
C ALA A 235 0.64 -3.83 11.78
N TYR A 236 -0.43 -4.61 11.60
CA TYR A 236 -1.19 -4.66 10.35
C TYR A 236 -1.91 -3.34 10.08
N CYS A 237 -2.66 -2.82 11.06
CA CYS A 237 -3.35 -1.54 10.95
C CYS A 237 -2.37 -0.40 10.68
N ASP A 238 -1.24 -0.38 11.38
CA ASP A 238 -0.16 0.59 11.16
C ASP A 238 0.43 0.49 9.77
N LEU A 239 0.66 -0.73 9.27
CA LEU A 239 1.13 -0.95 7.91
C LEU A 239 0.13 -0.40 6.89
N VAL A 240 -1.14 -0.81 6.94
CA VAL A 240 -2.17 -0.39 5.98
C VAL A 240 -2.36 1.13 6.01
N ARG A 241 -2.41 1.73 7.20
CA ARG A 241 -2.50 3.19 7.35
C ARG A 241 -1.27 3.90 6.80
N THR A 242 -0.06 3.45 7.14
CA THR A 242 1.19 4.02 6.63
C THR A 242 1.24 3.97 5.10
N MET A 243 0.84 2.85 4.51
CA MET A 243 0.77 2.68 3.07
C MET A 243 -0.20 3.66 2.43
N PHE A 244 -1.44 3.69 2.92
CA PHE A 244 -2.46 4.59 2.40
C PHE A 244 -2.01 6.05 2.50
N VAL A 245 -1.53 6.50 3.66
CA VAL A 245 -0.98 7.84 3.88
C VAL A 245 0.15 8.13 2.88
N SER A 246 1.08 7.19 2.68
CA SER A 246 2.23 7.37 1.79
C SER A 246 1.83 7.45 0.32
N THR A 247 0.91 6.60 -0.13
CA THR A 247 0.39 6.62 -1.50
C THR A 247 -0.40 7.89 -1.77
N VAL A 248 -1.27 8.26 -0.84
CA VAL A 248 -2.17 9.41 -0.99
C VAL A 248 -1.43 10.75 -0.86
N ALA A 249 -0.46 10.88 0.06
CA ALA A 249 0.32 12.10 0.19
C ALA A 249 1.11 12.46 -1.08
N ARG A 250 1.40 11.48 -1.94
CA ARG A 250 2.09 11.65 -3.22
C ARG A 250 1.17 12.06 -4.36
N SER A 251 -0.12 11.75 -4.26
CA SER A 251 -1.10 11.88 -5.34
C SER A 251 -1.51 13.33 -5.70
N GLY A 252 -0.75 14.35 -5.25
CA GLY A 252 -0.97 15.75 -5.59
C GLY A 252 -0.94 16.04 -7.09
N GLU A 253 -0.30 15.16 -7.87
CA GLU A 253 -0.44 15.03 -9.32
C GLU A 253 -0.91 13.59 -9.57
N THR A 254 -2.18 13.41 -9.96
CA THR A 254 -2.85 12.10 -10.02
C THR A 254 -2.16 11.13 -10.99
N SER A 255 -1.15 10.41 -10.53
CA SER A 255 -0.64 9.26 -11.26
C SER A 255 -1.72 8.16 -11.22
N SER A 256 -2.02 7.53 -12.35
CA SER A 256 -3.01 6.43 -12.39
C SER A 256 -2.62 5.31 -11.42
N VAL A 257 -1.31 5.11 -11.24
CA VAL A 257 -0.71 4.13 -10.32
C VAL A 257 -1.16 4.34 -8.88
N ASP A 258 -1.10 5.58 -8.36
CA ASP A 258 -1.51 5.85 -6.97
C ASP A 258 -3.00 5.56 -6.77
N GLY A 259 -3.82 5.87 -7.78
CA GLY A 259 -5.25 5.53 -7.80
C GLY A 259 -5.50 4.02 -7.73
N VAL A 260 -4.79 3.24 -8.55
CA VAL A 260 -4.94 1.77 -8.54
C VAL A 260 -4.44 1.16 -7.23
N LEU A 261 -3.29 1.60 -6.71
CA LEU A 261 -2.75 1.13 -5.44
C LEU A 261 -3.68 1.46 -4.27
N THR A 262 -4.24 2.68 -4.25
CA THR A 262 -5.22 3.09 -3.23
C THR A 262 -6.49 2.25 -3.32
N GLY A 263 -7.03 2.06 -4.54
CA GLY A 263 -8.21 1.23 -4.77
C GLY A 263 -8.01 -0.22 -4.33
N ARG A 264 -6.86 -0.82 -4.66
CA ARG A 264 -6.52 -2.18 -4.22
C ARG A 264 -6.31 -2.28 -2.72
N LEU A 265 -5.64 -1.31 -2.10
CA LEU A 265 -5.48 -1.29 -0.65
C LEU A 265 -6.85 -1.27 0.05
N LEU A 266 -7.75 -0.38 -0.39
CA LEU A 266 -9.09 -0.30 0.18
C LEU A 266 -9.91 -1.57 -0.07
N HIS A 267 -9.86 -2.14 -1.28
CA HIS A 267 -10.64 -3.32 -1.62
C HIS A 267 -10.10 -4.62 -1.00
N GLU A 268 -8.79 -4.86 -1.09
CA GLU A 268 -8.17 -6.12 -0.65
C GLU A 268 -7.87 -6.10 0.84
N CYS A 269 -7.23 -5.05 1.36
CA CYS A 269 -6.77 -5.01 2.75
C CYS A 269 -7.82 -4.50 3.73
N VAL A 270 -8.64 -3.53 3.31
CA VAL A 270 -9.65 -2.94 4.21
C VAL A 270 -11.00 -3.61 4.04
N GLY A 271 -11.37 -4.03 2.83
CA GLY A 271 -12.60 -4.78 2.57
C GLY A 271 -13.85 -3.96 2.89
N SER A 272 -14.76 -4.52 3.69
CA SER A 272 -16.02 -3.86 4.11
C SER A 272 -15.82 -2.66 5.03
N ASP A 273 -14.65 -2.55 5.67
CA ASP A 273 -14.40 -1.58 6.74
C ASP A 273 -13.87 -0.25 6.19
N TRP A 274 -13.96 -0.06 4.86
CA TRP A 274 -13.36 1.04 4.12
C TRP A 274 -13.80 2.41 4.65
N ALA A 275 -15.08 2.59 4.99
CA ALA A 275 -15.58 3.88 5.45
C ALA A 275 -15.07 4.20 6.86
N GLN A 276 -15.03 3.17 7.73
CA GLN A 276 -14.47 3.29 9.07
C GLN A 276 -12.97 3.59 9.04
N PHE A 277 -12.20 2.88 8.21
CA PHE A 277 -10.77 3.11 8.00
C PHE A 277 -10.47 4.53 7.52
N LEU A 278 -11.19 5.00 6.48
CA LEU A 278 -11.00 6.34 5.96
C LEU A 278 -11.35 7.39 7.03
N ALA A 279 -12.43 7.15 7.79
CA ALA A 279 -12.83 8.02 8.89
C ALA A 279 -11.79 8.14 10.00
N ALA A 280 -11.28 7.01 10.46
CA ALA A 280 -10.18 6.99 11.42
C ALA A 280 -8.91 7.67 10.85
N THR A 281 -8.70 7.60 9.54
CA THR A 281 -7.53 8.20 8.89
C THR A 281 -7.62 9.72 8.79
N TRP A 282 -8.76 10.30 8.37
CA TRP A 282 -8.87 11.77 8.29
C TRP A 282 -9.06 12.43 9.66
N LEU A 283 -9.52 11.70 10.68
CA LEU A 283 -9.59 12.19 12.05
C LEU A 283 -8.26 12.06 12.81
N ALA A 284 -7.28 11.33 12.27
CA ALA A 284 -5.94 11.24 12.84
C ALA A 284 -5.12 12.51 12.58
N ASP A 285 -4.02 12.66 13.30
CA ASP A 285 -3.03 13.72 13.10
C ASP A 285 -2.18 13.47 11.83
N VAL A 286 -2.83 13.65 10.67
CA VAL A 286 -2.23 13.53 9.33
C VAL A 286 -2.40 14.83 8.56
N GLY A 287 -1.53 15.07 7.57
CA GLY A 287 -1.57 16.30 6.77
C GLY A 287 -2.89 16.50 6.01
N PRO A 288 -3.27 17.76 5.71
CA PRO A 288 -4.55 18.10 5.09
C PRO A 288 -4.76 17.45 3.72
N VAL A 289 -3.68 17.20 2.96
CA VAL A 289 -3.75 16.46 1.69
C VAL A 289 -4.32 15.06 1.89
N VAL A 290 -3.84 14.36 2.91
CA VAL A 290 -4.29 12.99 3.22
C VAL A 290 -5.74 13.01 3.71
N ARG A 291 -6.10 13.96 4.58
CA ARG A 291 -7.48 14.12 5.04
C ARG A 291 -8.44 14.37 3.87
N ALA A 292 -8.12 15.33 3.00
CA ALA A 292 -8.95 15.67 1.84
C ALA A 292 -9.09 14.49 0.87
N GLN A 293 -8.00 13.79 0.57
CA GLN A 293 -8.03 12.63 -0.32
C GLN A 293 -8.77 11.41 0.29
N SER A 294 -8.71 11.24 1.61
CA SER A 294 -9.49 10.21 2.31
C SER A 294 -11.00 10.46 2.15
N LEU A 295 -11.42 11.73 2.25
CA LEU A 295 -12.80 12.14 1.97
C LEU A 295 -13.15 11.92 0.48
N LEU A 296 -12.27 12.28 -0.45
CA LEU A 296 -12.51 12.03 -1.88
C LEU A 296 -12.62 10.54 -2.21
N ALA A 297 -11.85 9.68 -1.54
CA ALA A 297 -11.97 8.23 -1.64
C ALA A 297 -13.34 7.75 -1.14
N LEU A 298 -13.80 8.22 0.03
CA LEU A 298 -15.16 7.97 0.53
C LEU A 298 -16.20 8.39 -0.51
N ARG A 299 -16.09 9.61 -1.06
CA ARG A 299 -17.00 10.10 -2.11
C ARG A 299 -17.06 9.17 -3.32
N ALA A 300 -15.92 8.66 -3.77
CA ALA A 300 -15.86 7.75 -4.92
C ALA A 300 -16.47 6.36 -4.63
N LEU A 301 -16.47 5.94 -3.36
CA LEU A 301 -16.98 4.63 -2.92
C LEU A 301 -18.48 4.64 -2.59
N ILE A 302 -19.06 5.78 -2.19
CA ILE A 302 -20.50 5.90 -1.88
C ILE A 302 -21.39 5.36 -3.01
N PRO A 303 -21.21 5.73 -4.30
CA PRO A 303 -22.06 5.23 -5.39
C PRO A 303 -21.93 3.74 -5.68
N GLN A 304 -20.87 3.09 -5.15
CA GLN A 304 -20.61 1.67 -5.37
C GLN A 304 -21.32 0.79 -4.33
N GLN A 305 -21.92 1.40 -3.31
CA GLN A 305 -22.62 0.67 -2.25
C GLN A 305 -24.03 0.24 -2.68
N PRO A 306 -24.58 -0.84 -2.09
CA PRO A 306 -25.97 -1.18 -2.25
C PRO A 306 -26.88 0.00 -1.87
N SER A 307 -27.93 0.26 -2.65
CA SER A 307 -28.85 1.38 -2.39
C SER A 307 -29.61 1.30 -1.07
N ALA A 308 -29.62 0.11 -0.43
CA ALA A 308 -30.24 -0.11 0.88
C ALA A 308 -29.30 0.19 2.07
N LEU A 309 -27.99 0.37 1.83
CA LEU A 309 -27.01 0.60 2.87
C LEU A 309 -27.09 2.05 3.38
N ASP A 310 -27.41 2.21 4.66
CA ASP A 310 -27.45 3.51 5.33
C ASP A 310 -26.08 3.86 5.93
N LEU A 311 -25.44 4.90 5.39
CA LEU A 311 -24.12 5.38 5.78
C LEU A 311 -24.16 6.44 6.90
N GLN A 312 -25.25 6.51 7.68
CA GLN A 312 -25.39 7.51 8.74
C GLN A 312 -24.25 7.48 9.77
N THR A 313 -23.66 6.32 10.06
CA THR A 313 -22.53 6.20 11.02
C THR A 313 -21.30 7.01 10.66
N VAL A 314 -21.08 7.28 9.37
CA VAL A 314 -19.94 8.06 8.87
C VAL A 314 -20.23 9.57 8.91
N LEU A 315 -21.50 9.97 8.98
CA LEU A 315 -21.92 11.37 8.87
C LEU A 315 -21.30 12.29 9.93
N PRO A 316 -21.19 11.92 11.22
CA PRO A 316 -20.58 12.79 12.23
C PRO A 316 -19.11 13.10 11.93
N ALA A 317 -18.35 12.11 11.44
CA ALA A 317 -16.95 12.29 11.04
C ALA A 317 -16.82 13.21 9.81
N VAL A 318 -17.75 13.14 8.86
CA VAL A 318 -17.79 14.07 7.71
C VAL A 318 -18.17 15.48 8.15
N VAL A 319 -19.14 15.62 9.06
CA VAL A 319 -19.56 16.92 9.60
C VAL A 319 -18.42 17.62 10.34
N ALA A 320 -17.61 16.88 11.11
CA ALA A 320 -16.42 17.42 11.75
C ALA A 320 -15.44 18.05 10.73
N MET A 321 -15.28 17.43 9.55
CA MET A 321 -14.39 17.91 8.49
C MET A 321 -14.92 19.13 7.73
N LEU A 322 -16.19 19.51 7.89
CA LEU A 322 -16.70 20.79 7.37
C LEU A 322 -16.16 21.98 8.16
N GLY A 323 -15.70 21.77 9.40
CA GLY A 323 -15.05 22.79 10.24
C GLY A 323 -13.53 22.70 10.26
N ASP A 324 -12.89 21.94 9.36
CA ASP A 324 -11.42 21.84 9.29
C ASP A 324 -10.80 23.19 8.87
N ASP A 325 -9.61 23.51 9.38
CA ASP A 325 -8.92 24.77 9.05
C ASP A 325 -8.50 24.84 7.57
N ASP A 326 -8.26 23.70 6.91
CA ASP A 326 -7.83 23.64 5.50
C ASP A 326 -9.04 23.60 4.54
N GLU A 327 -9.11 24.58 3.64
CA GLU A 327 -10.19 24.72 2.64
C GLU A 327 -10.35 23.47 1.76
N ARG A 328 -9.25 22.75 1.45
CA ARG A 328 -9.31 21.54 0.61
C ARG A 328 -10.02 20.40 1.34
N VAL A 329 -9.81 20.29 2.65
CA VAL A 329 -10.48 19.30 3.50
C VAL A 329 -11.97 19.63 3.58
N ARG A 330 -12.32 20.88 3.87
CA ARG A 330 -13.73 21.33 3.89
C ARG A 330 -14.43 21.12 2.56
N SER A 331 -13.77 21.44 1.45
CA SER A 331 -14.28 21.23 0.09
C SER A 331 -14.53 19.75 -0.21
N ALA A 332 -13.62 18.87 0.20
CA ALA A 332 -13.79 17.43 0.05
C ALA A 332 -14.95 16.89 0.93
N ALA A 333 -15.09 17.38 2.16
CA ALA A 333 -16.19 17.05 3.06
C ALA A 333 -17.54 17.50 2.48
N ALA A 334 -17.62 18.73 1.97
CA ALA A 334 -18.80 19.27 1.29
C ALA A 334 -19.20 18.41 0.08
N ALA A 335 -18.21 17.96 -0.71
CA ALA A 335 -18.45 17.04 -1.81
C ALA A 335 -18.98 15.67 -1.34
N CYS A 336 -18.50 15.15 -0.20
CA CYS A 336 -19.03 13.93 0.42
C CYS A 336 -20.48 14.10 0.85
N VAL A 337 -20.83 15.19 1.53
CA VAL A 337 -22.21 15.48 1.96
C VAL A 337 -23.15 15.52 0.76
N LYS A 338 -22.75 16.18 -0.34
CA LYS A 338 -23.51 16.20 -1.60
C LYS A 338 -23.68 14.80 -2.19
N GLN A 339 -22.66 13.96 -2.12
CA GLN A 339 -22.73 12.58 -2.59
C GLN A 339 -23.64 11.70 -1.71
N LEU A 340 -23.57 11.86 -0.38
CA LEU A 340 -24.48 11.19 0.56
C LEU A 340 -25.94 11.56 0.26
N LYS A 341 -26.23 12.85 0.01
CA LYS A 341 -27.58 13.28 -0.40
C LYS A 341 -28.09 12.54 -1.64
N GLN A 342 -27.21 12.26 -2.60
CA GLN A 342 -27.58 11.52 -3.82
C GLN A 342 -27.80 10.03 -3.55
N ALA A 343 -27.08 9.44 -2.60
CA ALA A 343 -27.22 8.04 -2.22
C ALA A 343 -28.54 7.76 -1.47
N TYR A 344 -29.02 8.73 -0.68
CA TYR A 344 -30.29 8.58 0.02
C TYR A 344 -31.52 8.67 -0.91
N PRO A 345 -32.56 7.86 -0.67
CA PRO A 345 -33.78 7.90 -1.47
C PRO A 345 -34.51 9.24 -1.29
N HIS A 346 -35.03 9.78 -2.40
CA HIS A 346 -35.76 11.06 -2.37
C HIS A 346 -37.11 10.97 -1.64
N SER A 347 -37.67 9.76 -1.55
CA SER A 347 -38.91 9.47 -0.80
C SER A 347 -38.77 8.09 -0.15
N PRO A 348 -38.15 8.00 1.05
CA PRO A 348 -38.09 6.75 1.78
C PRO A 348 -39.51 6.24 2.10
N ALA A 349 -39.78 4.97 1.80
CA ALA A 349 -40.99 4.32 2.28
C ALA A 349 -40.99 4.34 3.82
N LYS A 350 -42.17 4.48 4.44
CA LYS A 350 -42.29 4.55 5.91
C LYS A 350 -41.70 3.33 6.62
N ASP A 351 -41.73 2.18 5.96
CA ASP A 351 -41.37 0.88 6.52
C ASP A 351 -40.18 0.23 5.79
N ALA A 352 -39.33 1.03 5.12
CA ALA A 352 -38.11 0.50 4.53
C ALA A 352 -37.15 0.08 5.66
N GLU A 353 -36.95 -1.23 5.82
CA GLU A 353 -35.86 -1.77 6.63
C GLU A 353 -34.54 -1.31 6.01
N GLN A 354 -33.68 -0.71 6.84
CA GLN A 354 -32.38 -0.24 6.40
C GLN A 354 -31.28 -0.99 7.10
N ASP A 355 -30.30 -1.40 6.31
CA ASP A 355 -29.06 -1.95 6.81
C ASP A 355 -28.12 -0.79 7.14
N ILE A 356 -27.99 -0.47 8.44
CA ILE A 356 -27.11 0.61 8.88
C ILE A 356 -25.68 0.10 8.87
N TYR A 357 -24.82 0.79 8.11
CA TYR A 357 -23.40 0.45 8.01
C TYR A 357 -22.74 0.42 9.39
N MET A 358 -22.22 -0.75 9.78
CA MET A 358 -21.54 -0.98 11.04
C MET A 358 -22.33 -0.54 12.29
N TYR A 359 -23.62 -0.88 12.34
CA TYR A 359 -24.56 -0.53 13.42
C TYR A 359 -24.06 -0.80 14.86
N ASP A 360 -23.22 -1.80 15.10
CA ASP A 360 -22.72 -2.13 16.44
C ASP A 360 -21.20 -2.28 16.50
N ALA A 361 -20.51 -1.85 15.43
CA ALA A 361 -19.09 -2.08 15.27
C ALA A 361 -18.30 -0.82 14.91
N PHE A 362 -18.93 0.31 14.56
CA PHE A 362 -18.21 1.45 13.98
C PHE A 362 -17.10 2.04 14.89
N TYR A 363 -17.24 2.01 16.21
CA TYR A 363 -16.20 2.36 17.18
C TYR A 363 -15.75 1.15 18.03
N GLY A 364 -15.94 -0.07 17.53
CA GLY A 364 -15.65 -1.29 18.28
C GLY A 364 -16.51 -1.38 19.55
N ALA A 365 -15.88 -1.60 20.70
CA ALA A 365 -16.57 -1.90 21.96
C ALA A 365 -17.47 -0.77 22.50
N THR A 366 -17.27 0.48 22.08
CA THR A 366 -18.08 1.64 22.51
C THR A 366 -19.28 1.91 21.58
N SER A 367 -19.46 1.11 20.53
CA SER A 367 -20.55 1.26 19.57
C SER A 367 -21.93 0.98 20.16
N ASP A 368 -21.99 0.29 21.31
CA ASP A 368 -23.20 0.04 22.08
C ASP A 368 -23.86 1.33 22.62
N ARG A 369 -23.10 2.43 22.65
CA ARG A 369 -23.56 3.76 23.08
C ARG A 369 -24.17 4.58 21.94
N LEU A 370 -24.05 4.11 20.69
CA LEU A 370 -24.50 4.88 19.53
C LEU A 370 -26.01 5.00 19.50
N GLN A 371 -26.46 6.23 19.24
CA GLN A 371 -27.84 6.49 18.88
C GLN A 371 -27.95 6.58 17.37
N TYR A 372 -29.11 6.23 16.83
CA TYR A 372 -29.36 6.20 15.40
C TYR A 372 -30.55 7.07 15.03
N LEU A 373 -30.50 7.65 13.84
CA LEU A 373 -31.58 8.46 13.31
C LEU A 373 -32.55 7.59 12.50
N PRO A 374 -33.87 7.85 12.62
CA PRO A 374 -34.81 7.36 11.63
C PRO A 374 -34.42 7.82 10.23
N LEU A 375 -34.60 6.97 9.21
CA LEU A 375 -34.25 7.27 7.82
C LEU A 375 -34.73 8.66 7.35
N GLN A 376 -35.99 8.99 7.63
CA GLN A 376 -36.55 10.28 7.23
C GLN A 376 -35.82 11.48 7.85
N THR A 377 -35.29 11.31 9.06
CA THR A 377 -34.52 12.33 9.77
C THR A 377 -33.14 12.51 9.16
N VAL A 378 -32.42 11.42 8.88
CA VAL A 378 -31.09 11.50 8.23
C VAL A 378 -31.19 12.07 6.81
N VAL A 379 -32.19 11.68 6.01
CA VAL A 379 -32.42 12.26 4.66
C VAL A 379 -32.58 13.77 4.73
N ARG A 380 -33.39 14.28 5.69
CA ARG A 380 -33.60 15.71 5.87
C ARG A 380 -32.35 16.41 6.37
N LEU A 381 -31.63 15.81 7.32
CA LEU A 381 -30.37 16.36 7.84
C LEU A 381 -29.34 16.50 6.71
N VAL A 382 -29.09 15.44 5.96
CA VAL A 382 -28.12 15.43 4.85
C VAL A 382 -28.55 16.39 3.73
N ALA A 383 -29.86 16.50 3.45
CA ALA A 383 -30.37 17.48 2.49
C ALA A 383 -30.13 18.93 2.95
N GLN A 384 -30.28 19.23 4.25
CA GLN A 384 -29.99 20.54 4.82
C GLN A 384 -28.47 20.82 4.81
N LEU A 385 -27.63 19.87 5.24
CA LEU A 385 -26.17 20.03 5.17
C LEU A 385 -25.71 20.28 3.72
N ALA A 386 -26.22 19.53 2.75
CA ALA A 386 -25.88 19.70 1.34
C ALA A 386 -26.31 21.06 0.75
N MET A 387 -27.35 21.69 1.31
CA MET A 387 -27.80 23.03 0.90
C MET A 387 -26.79 24.12 1.29
N HIS A 388 -26.07 23.92 2.41
CA HIS A 388 -25.08 24.86 2.94
C HIS A 388 -23.63 24.40 2.70
N ALA A 389 -23.42 23.25 2.06
CA ALA A 389 -22.10 22.65 1.91
C ALA A 389 -21.08 23.57 1.22
N ASP A 390 -21.50 24.38 0.24
CA ASP A 390 -20.59 25.32 -0.44
C ASP A 390 -20.17 26.49 0.45
N SER A 391 -21.07 27.03 1.28
CA SER A 391 -20.72 28.10 2.21
C SER A 391 -19.85 27.59 3.36
N MET A 392 -20.11 26.37 3.83
CA MET A 392 -19.25 25.69 4.82
C MET A 392 -17.87 25.35 4.26
N ALA A 393 -17.77 25.01 2.97
CA ALA A 393 -16.48 24.79 2.32
C ALA A 393 -15.64 26.07 2.28
N ALA A 394 -16.27 27.21 1.95
CA ALA A 394 -15.60 28.49 1.85
C ALA A 394 -15.08 29.01 3.19
N ASP A 395 -15.79 28.77 4.29
CA ASP A 395 -15.48 29.35 5.60
C ASP A 395 -15.74 28.35 6.75
N ALA A 396 -14.71 28.09 7.56
CA ALA A 396 -14.77 27.14 8.68
C ALA A 396 -15.74 27.61 9.78
N ASP A 397 -15.84 28.93 10.04
CA ASP A 397 -16.72 29.48 11.07
C ASP A 397 -18.20 29.34 10.70
N VAL A 398 -18.49 29.30 9.40
CA VAL A 398 -19.84 29.10 8.87
C VAL A 398 -20.35 27.69 9.16
N ALA A 399 -19.48 26.68 9.22
CA ALA A 399 -19.87 25.29 9.48
C ALA A 399 -20.56 25.12 10.83
N ALA A 400 -19.97 25.64 11.90
CA ALA A 400 -20.54 25.58 13.24
C ALA A 400 -21.85 26.37 13.35
N SER A 401 -21.88 27.58 12.75
CA SER A 401 -23.05 28.45 12.75
C SER A 401 -24.25 27.83 12.02
N GLU A 402 -24.02 27.26 10.83
CA GLU A 402 -25.07 26.64 10.01
C GLU A 402 -25.54 25.30 10.61
N LEU A 403 -24.63 24.49 11.16
CA LEU A 403 -25.02 23.28 11.90
C LEU A 403 -25.87 23.66 13.12
N GLY A 404 -25.47 24.68 13.87
CA GLY A 404 -26.25 25.23 14.98
C GLY A 404 -27.62 25.74 14.53
N ALA A 405 -27.72 26.38 13.35
CA ALA A 405 -28.98 26.83 12.78
C ALA A 405 -29.91 25.68 12.35
N ILE A 406 -29.34 24.65 11.71
CA ILE A 406 -30.05 23.41 11.32
C ILE A 406 -30.67 22.76 12.57
N VAL A 407 -29.88 22.58 13.62
CA VAL A 407 -30.30 21.94 14.86
C VAL A 407 -31.23 22.81 15.71
N SER A 408 -31.02 24.14 15.76
CA SER A 408 -31.78 25.01 16.66
C SER A 408 -33.07 25.58 16.05
N ARG A 409 -33.08 25.87 14.75
CA ARG A 409 -34.19 26.53 14.05
C ARG A 409 -34.92 25.60 13.08
N GLY A 410 -34.31 24.49 12.70
CA GLY A 410 -34.86 23.58 11.69
C GLY A 410 -34.96 24.21 10.30
N THR A 411 -34.32 25.37 10.07
CA THR A 411 -34.36 26.12 8.81
C THR A 411 -32.96 26.50 8.36
N GLY A 412 -32.57 26.02 7.17
CA GLY A 412 -31.58 26.70 6.35
C GLY A 412 -32.18 27.95 5.73
N SER A 413 -31.48 29.08 5.77
CA SER A 413 -32.01 30.41 5.41
C SER A 413 -32.19 30.67 3.89
N LEU A 414 -32.14 29.64 3.04
CA LEU A 414 -32.04 29.82 1.58
C LEU A 414 -33.25 29.26 0.82
N GLY A 415 -34.26 30.11 0.60
CA GLY A 415 -35.11 30.22 -0.61
C GLY A 415 -35.91 29.03 -1.17
N GLY A 416 -35.60 27.78 -0.85
CA GLY A 416 -36.39 26.60 -1.19
C GLY A 416 -37.31 26.22 -0.04
N LYS A 417 -38.20 25.24 -0.23
CA LYS A 417 -38.94 24.59 0.88
C LYS A 417 -38.21 23.30 1.30
N PRO A 418 -37.01 23.31 1.92
CA PRO A 418 -36.56 22.13 2.63
C PRO A 418 -37.54 21.89 3.78
N THR A 419 -38.01 20.66 3.91
CA THR A 419 -38.88 20.27 5.02
C THR A 419 -38.11 20.48 6.31
N LYS A 420 -38.61 21.39 7.15
CA LYS A 420 -37.98 21.70 8.44
C LYS A 420 -37.88 20.44 9.29
N LEU A 421 -36.78 20.27 10.02
CA LEU A 421 -36.70 19.25 11.07
C LEU A 421 -37.72 19.59 12.17
N SER A 422 -38.48 18.58 12.63
CA SER A 422 -39.36 18.75 13.79
C SER A 422 -38.53 18.95 15.06
N SER A 423 -39.14 19.45 16.14
CA SER A 423 -38.40 19.61 17.41
C SER A 423 -37.78 18.30 17.88
N GLN A 424 -38.57 17.23 17.89
CA GLN A 424 -38.09 15.89 18.24
C GLN A 424 -36.96 15.41 17.32
N ALA A 425 -37.05 15.64 16.00
CA ALA A 425 -36.00 15.25 15.08
C ALA A 425 -34.69 16.00 15.36
N ARG A 426 -34.76 17.27 15.77
CA ARG A 426 -33.57 18.07 16.13
C ARG A 426 -32.92 17.52 17.40
N ASP A 427 -33.71 17.17 18.42
CA ASP A 427 -33.21 16.55 19.65
C ASP A 427 -32.53 15.20 19.33
N SER A 428 -33.11 14.39 18.45
CA SER A 428 -32.49 13.15 17.97
C SER A 428 -31.18 13.39 17.23
N VAL A 429 -31.08 14.45 16.41
CA VAL A 429 -29.83 14.80 15.72
C VAL A 429 -28.74 15.20 16.72
N VAL A 430 -29.08 15.97 17.76
CA VAL A 430 -28.12 16.31 18.83
C VAL A 430 -27.63 15.06 19.54
N ALA A 431 -28.56 14.21 19.97
CA ALA A 431 -28.22 13.01 20.72
C ALA A 431 -27.41 12.01 19.86
N PHE A 432 -27.75 11.89 18.58
CA PHE A 432 -26.96 11.18 17.56
C PHE A 432 -25.53 11.71 17.49
N LEU A 433 -25.33 13.01 17.21
CA LEU A 433 -23.99 13.60 17.09
C LEU A 433 -23.17 13.43 18.38
N LEU A 434 -23.77 13.70 19.55
CA LEU A 434 -23.10 13.55 20.85
C LEU A 434 -22.75 12.10 21.16
N SER A 435 -23.61 11.13 20.82
CA SER A 435 -23.32 9.71 21.04
C SER A 435 -22.09 9.24 20.26
N HIS A 436 -21.90 9.75 19.04
CA HIS A 436 -20.72 9.49 18.22
C HIS A 436 -19.45 10.13 18.80
N VAL A 437 -19.54 11.35 19.33
CA VAL A 437 -18.41 12.00 20.02
C VAL A 437 -17.99 11.19 21.24
N VAL A 438 -18.95 10.75 22.06
CA VAL A 438 -18.70 9.95 23.28
C VAL A 438 -18.19 8.53 22.96
N ALA A 439 -18.55 7.97 21.81
CA ALA A 439 -18.07 6.65 21.40
C ALA A 439 -16.68 6.69 20.75
N ALA A 440 -16.30 7.82 20.15
CA ALA A 440 -15.01 8.01 19.50
C ALA A 440 -13.86 8.32 20.49
N ASP A 441 -14.20 8.86 21.66
CA ASP A 441 -13.29 9.07 22.81
C ASP A 441 -13.10 7.76 23.60
#